data_AF-A0A973TNP5-F1
#
_entry.id   AF-A0A973TNP5-F1
#
_cell.length_a   1.000
_cell.length_b   1.000
_cell.length_c   1.000
_cell.angle_alpha   90.00
_cell.angle_beta   90.00
_cell.angle_gamma   90.00
#
_symmetry.space_group_name_H-M   'P 1'
#
loop_
_entity.id
_entity.type
_entity.pdbx_description
1 polymer ?
#
loop_
_entity_poly.entity_id
_entity_poly.type
_entity_poly.pdbx_seq_one_letter_code
_entity_poly.pdbx_strand_id
1 'polypeptide(L)'
;MLLEGRLARVDVDIDTVSTISGAHIGSTEAQVRALYPGRVQTTPHHYEGPEGHYLVVLSPDGRLGVRFETDGERVTRWYAGTHRAIQYVEGCQ
;
A
#
# COMPACT_ATOMS: atom_id res chain seq x y z
N MET A 1 6.89 11.37 3.07
CA MET A 1 7.83 11.74 1.99
C MET A 1 7.40 13.06 1.33
N LEU A 2 8.34 14.00 1.22
CA LEU A 2 8.19 15.20 0.38
C LEU A 2 8.99 15.02 -0.92
N LEU A 3 8.40 15.38 -2.06
CA LEU A 3 9.10 15.51 -3.33
C LEU A 3 8.94 16.95 -3.81
N GLU A 4 10.04 17.62 -4.16
CA GLU A 4 10.03 19.01 -4.64
C GLU A 4 9.25 19.97 -3.72
N GLY A 5 9.39 19.78 -2.40
CA GLY A 5 8.70 20.58 -1.38
C GLY A 5 7.20 20.28 -1.22
N ARG A 6 6.68 19.20 -1.81
CA ARG A 6 5.26 18.80 -1.74
C ARG A 6 5.08 17.42 -1.13
N LEU A 7 4.01 17.22 -0.37
CA LEU A 7 3.64 15.91 0.17
C LEU A 7 3.34 14.92 -0.96
N ALA A 8 4.17 13.88 -1.06
CA ALA A 8 4.08 12.88 -2.11
C ALA A 8 3.54 11.54 -1.61
N ARG A 9 3.86 11.18 -0.36
CA ARG A 9 3.46 9.92 0.29
C ARG A 9 3.42 10.07 1.80
N VAL A 10 2.45 9.41 2.41
CA VAL A 10 2.38 9.13 3.85
C VAL A 10 2.59 7.64 4.03
N ASP A 11 3.44 7.30 4.99
CA ASP A 11 3.77 5.93 5.37
C ASP A 11 3.04 5.63 6.68
N VAL A 12 2.41 4.46 6.77
CA VAL A 12 1.64 4.03 7.93
C VAL A 12 2.19 2.70 8.43
N ASP A 13 2.82 2.78 9.59
CA ASP A 13 3.60 1.69 10.20
C ASP A 13 3.04 1.31 11.59
N ILE A 14 1.82 1.78 11.89
CA ILE A 14 1.09 1.51 13.14
C ILE A 14 -0.31 0.96 12.83
N ASP A 15 -0.79 0.06 13.68
CA ASP A 15 -2.03 -0.70 13.50
C ASP A 15 -3.32 0.05 13.86
N THR A 16 -3.20 1.24 14.44
CA THR A 16 -4.34 2.07 14.86
C THR A 16 -4.97 2.89 13.73
N VAL A 17 -4.38 2.88 12.53
CA VAL A 17 -4.84 3.67 11.39
C VAL A 17 -5.44 2.78 10.31
N SER A 18 -6.70 3.05 9.96
CA SER A 18 -7.43 2.36 8.91
C SER A 18 -7.68 3.28 7.71
N THR A 19 -7.72 2.71 6.51
CA THR A 19 -8.29 3.38 5.35
C THR A 19 -9.79 3.61 5.56
N ILE A 20 -10.39 4.52 4.78
CA ILE A 20 -11.86 4.75 4.80
C ILE A 20 -12.63 3.46 4.51
N SER A 21 -12.06 2.57 3.69
CA SER A 21 -12.67 1.27 3.38
C SER A 21 -12.45 0.22 4.48
N GLY A 22 -11.62 0.49 5.48
CA GLY A 22 -11.38 -0.40 6.63
C GLY A 22 -10.13 -1.28 6.54
N ALA A 23 -9.30 -1.13 5.50
CA ALA A 23 -8.03 -1.85 5.42
C ALA A 23 -7.03 -1.24 6.41
N HIS A 24 -6.26 -2.08 7.10
CA HIS A 24 -5.31 -1.69 8.14
C HIS A 24 -4.19 -2.73 8.25
N ILE A 25 -3.12 -2.42 8.97
CA ILE A 25 -2.08 -3.40 9.32
C ILE A 25 -2.72 -4.56 10.07
N GLY A 26 -2.44 -5.79 9.67
CA GLY A 26 -3.08 -7.00 10.16
C GLY A 26 -4.26 -7.51 9.32
N SER A 27 -4.81 -6.69 8.41
CA SER A 27 -5.80 -7.15 7.41
C SER A 27 -5.19 -8.25 6.55
N THR A 28 -5.95 -9.32 6.26
CA THR A 28 -5.49 -10.35 5.32
C THR A 28 -5.53 -9.84 3.90
N GLU A 29 -4.74 -10.43 2.99
CA GLU A 29 -4.81 -10.06 1.59
C GLU A 29 -6.22 -10.26 0.98
N ALA A 30 -6.91 -11.32 1.42
CA ALA A 30 -8.28 -11.58 1.00
C ALA A 30 -9.25 -10.49 1.47
N GLN A 31 -9.08 -9.99 2.70
CA GLN A 31 -9.85 -8.85 3.21
C GLN A 31 -9.57 -7.60 2.36
N VAL A 32 -8.30 -7.30 2.05
CA VAL A 32 -7.95 -6.16 1.17
C VAL A 32 -8.61 -6.30 -0.20
N ARG A 33 -8.56 -7.48 -0.82
CA ARG A 33 -9.23 -7.74 -2.12
C ARG A 33 -10.75 -7.58 -2.04
N ALA A 34 -11.38 -7.99 -0.94
CA ALA A 34 -12.81 -7.82 -0.71
C ALA A 34 -13.21 -6.34 -0.52
N LEU A 35 -12.36 -5.54 0.12
CA LEU A 35 -12.58 -4.10 0.30
C LEU A 35 -12.41 -3.29 -0.99
N TYR A 36 -11.62 -3.79 -1.94
CA TYR A 36 -11.33 -3.13 -3.22
C TYR A 36 -11.62 -4.04 -4.42
N PRO A 37 -12.88 -4.46 -4.63
CA PRO A 37 -13.23 -5.46 -5.63
C PRO A 37 -12.85 -5.00 -7.05
N GLY A 38 -12.07 -5.82 -7.75
CA GLY A 38 -11.62 -5.56 -9.12
C GLY A 38 -10.60 -4.43 -9.26
N ARG A 39 -10.08 -3.87 -8.16
CA ARG A 39 -9.16 -2.72 -8.18
C ARG A 39 -7.76 -3.01 -7.66
N VAL A 40 -7.54 -4.18 -7.05
CA VAL A 40 -6.23 -4.57 -6.50
C VAL A 40 -5.33 -5.13 -7.61
N GLN A 41 -4.16 -4.53 -7.77
CA GLN A 41 -3.05 -5.07 -8.54
C GLN A 41 -2.04 -5.70 -7.57
N THR A 42 -1.67 -6.97 -7.80
CA THR A 42 -0.71 -7.69 -6.97
C THR A 42 0.62 -7.84 -7.69
N THR A 43 1.73 -7.49 -7.03
CA THR A 43 3.09 -7.78 -7.51
C THR A 43 3.93 -8.39 -6.37
N PRO A 44 4.95 -9.21 -6.67
CA PRO A 44 5.80 -9.79 -5.64
C PRO A 44 6.55 -8.72 -4.83
N HIS A 45 6.76 -8.96 -3.53
CA HIS A 45 7.57 -8.09 -2.67
C HIS A 45 9.04 -8.13 -3.09
N HIS A 46 9.74 -6.99 -3.05
CA HIS A 46 11.12 -6.93 -3.56
C HIS A 46 12.12 -7.64 -2.65
N TYR A 47 11.82 -7.75 -1.35
CA TYR A 47 12.76 -8.26 -0.34
C TYR A 47 12.24 -9.39 0.55
N GLU A 48 10.93 -9.68 0.57
CA GLU A 48 10.35 -10.65 1.52
C GLU A 48 10.27 -12.08 0.93
N GLY A 49 11.03 -12.35 -0.14
CA GLY A 49 10.98 -13.64 -0.82
C GLY A 49 9.64 -13.86 -1.55
N PRO A 50 9.34 -15.10 -1.99
CA PRO A 50 8.20 -15.40 -2.85
C PRO A 50 6.83 -15.23 -2.17
N GLU A 51 6.78 -15.08 -0.85
CA GLU A 51 5.53 -15.08 -0.09
C GLU A 51 4.94 -13.67 0.03
N GLY A 52 5.78 -12.64 0.20
CA GLY A 52 5.29 -11.27 0.37
C GLY A 52 4.77 -10.64 -0.92
N HIS A 53 3.78 -9.75 -0.80
CA HIS A 53 3.21 -9.05 -1.95
C HIS A 53 3.05 -7.54 -1.71
N TYR A 54 3.01 -6.83 -2.83
CA TYR A 54 2.44 -5.50 -2.91
C TYR A 54 1.02 -5.57 -3.44
N LEU A 55 0.07 -5.02 -2.69
CA LEU A 55 -1.30 -4.83 -3.15
C LEU A 55 -1.52 -3.34 -3.44
N VAL A 56 -1.67 -2.98 -4.71
CA VAL A 56 -1.82 -1.58 -5.15
C VAL A 56 -3.27 -1.31 -5.55
N VAL A 57 -3.82 -0.21 -5.04
CA VAL A 57 -5.15 0.31 -5.39
C VAL A 57 -4.99 1.75 -5.85
N LEU A 58 -5.33 2.04 -7.10
CA LEU A 58 -5.24 3.37 -7.68
C LEU A 58 -6.59 4.10 -7.64
N SER A 59 -6.56 5.43 -7.57
CA SER A 59 -7.72 6.29 -7.84
C SER A 59 -8.23 6.08 -9.28
N PRO A 60 -9.50 6.43 -9.60
CA PRO A 60 -10.04 6.26 -10.95
C PRO A 60 -9.24 6.98 -12.04
N ASP A 61 -8.61 8.11 -11.70
CA ASP A 61 -7.74 8.88 -12.60
C ASP A 61 -6.27 8.42 -12.58
N GLY A 62 -5.94 7.39 -11.78
CA GLY A 62 -4.61 6.80 -11.68
C GLY A 62 -3.54 7.68 -11.03
N ARG A 63 -3.88 8.88 -10.54
CA ARG A 63 -2.89 9.85 -10.02
C ARG A 63 -2.49 9.59 -8.56
N LEU A 64 -3.40 9.05 -7.77
CA LEU A 64 -3.19 8.69 -6.37
C LEU A 64 -3.37 7.19 -6.19
N GLY A 65 -2.88 6.67 -5.07
CA GLY A 65 -3.15 5.30 -4.70
C GLY A 65 -2.77 4.97 -3.28
N VAL A 66 -3.14 3.75 -2.91
CA VAL A 66 -2.74 3.07 -1.70
C VAL A 66 -1.95 1.83 -2.10
N ARG A 67 -0.82 1.58 -1.45
CA ARG A 67 -0.07 0.33 -1.61
C ARG A 67 0.11 -0.31 -0.25
N PHE A 68 -0.29 -1.57 -0.14
CA PHE A 68 -0.06 -2.40 1.04
C PHE A 68 1.13 -3.30 0.79
N GLU A 69 1.98 -3.47 1.79
CA GLU A 69 2.98 -4.54 1.85
C GLU A 69 2.43 -5.67 2.71
N THR A 70 2.64 -6.89 2.27
CA THR A 70 2.14 -8.08 2.94
C THR A 70 3.26 -9.10 3.11
N ASP A 71 3.18 -9.89 4.18
CA ASP A 71 4.02 -11.07 4.42
C ASP A 71 3.52 -12.32 3.67
N GLY A 72 2.55 -12.14 2.76
CA GLY A 72 1.83 -13.19 2.04
C GLY A 72 0.48 -13.58 2.65
N GLU A 73 0.27 -13.26 3.92
CA GLU A 73 -1.02 -13.49 4.59
C GLU A 73 -1.67 -12.16 4.98
N ARG A 74 -0.88 -11.25 5.56
CA ARG A 74 -1.36 -10.05 6.25
C ARG A 74 -0.58 -8.81 5.84
N VAL A 75 -1.26 -7.68 5.88
CA VAL A 75 -0.66 -6.36 5.72
C VAL A 75 0.27 -6.07 6.89
N THR A 76 1.54 -5.81 6.60
CA THR A 76 2.57 -5.43 7.58
C THR A 76 2.82 -3.93 7.60
N ARG A 77 2.60 -3.26 6.45
CA ARG A 77 2.77 -1.82 6.25
C ARG A 77 1.88 -1.32 5.12
N TRP A 78 1.54 -0.04 5.10
CA TRP A 78 0.92 0.55 3.91
C TRP A 78 1.23 2.03 3.70
N TYR A 79 0.99 2.48 2.48
CA TYR A 79 1.29 3.83 2.01
C TYR A 79 0.08 4.42 1.31
N ALA A 80 -0.10 5.73 1.44
CA ALA A 80 -0.99 6.51 0.58
C ALA A 80 -0.26 7.70 -0.03
N GLY A 81 -0.50 7.99 -1.31
CA GLY A 81 0.16 9.11 -1.97
C GLY A 81 -0.06 9.15 -3.47
N THR A 82 0.83 9.87 -4.15
CA THR A 82 0.89 9.86 -5.61
C THR A 82 1.26 8.49 -6.13
N HIS A 83 0.75 8.11 -7.30
CA HIS A 83 1.08 6.83 -7.95
C HIS A 83 2.59 6.61 -7.98
N ARG A 84 3.36 7.60 -8.41
CA ARG A 84 4.82 7.48 -8.49
C ARG A 84 5.45 7.19 -7.12
N ALA A 85 5.06 7.92 -6.08
CA ALA A 85 5.72 7.82 -4.78
C ALA A 85 5.40 6.53 -4.02
N ILE A 86 4.18 5.98 -4.18
CA ILE A 86 3.83 4.70 -3.55
C ILE A 86 4.60 3.51 -4.17
N GLN A 87 5.19 3.66 -5.36
CA GLN A 87 5.99 2.60 -5.99
C GLN A 87 7.42 2.52 -5.44
N TYR A 88 7.90 3.54 -4.72
CA TYR A 88 9.23 3.51 -4.10
C TYR A 88 9.30 2.48 -2.98
N VAL A 89 10.22 1.54 -3.12
CA VAL A 89 10.45 0.45 -2.15
C VAL A 89 11.02 1.03 -0.85
N GLU A 90 11.93 2.00 -0.94
CA GLU A 90 12.49 2.67 0.22
C GLU A 90 11.78 4.01 0.49
N GLY A 91 11.65 4.35 1.77
CA GLY A 91 11.22 5.67 2.21
C GLY A 91 12.31 6.74 2.04
N CYS A 92 12.10 7.90 2.65
CA CYS A 92 13.17 8.88 2.80
C CYS A 92 14.17 8.35 3.84
N GLN A 93 15.46 8.34 3.49
CA GLN A 93 16.54 8.35 4.48
C GLN A 93 16.67 9.75 5.10
#